data_AF-B7BFF9-F1
#
_entry.id   AF-B7BFF9-F1
#
_cell.length_a   1.000
_cell.length_b   1.000
_cell.length_c   1.000
_cell.angle_alpha   90.00
_cell.angle_beta   90.00
_cell.angle_gamma   90.00
#
_symmetry.space_group_name_H-M   'P 1'
#
loop_
_entity.id
_entity.type
_entity.pdbx_description
1 polymer ?
#
loop_
_entity_poly.entity_id
_entity_poly.type
_entity_poly.pdbx_seq_one_letter_code
_entity_poly.pdbx_strand_id
1 'polypeptide(L)'
;MQLADKSAYHYYVDFAEKGYYNRLISGNINQVVRVDSVVCDFSGYPYRARTYARQMIIRESNVTERSLVTDCQLQNTSRSDDNPNGFIIEHLTILENKDIRSVER
;
A
#
# COMPACT_ATOMS: atom_id res chain seq x y z
N MET A 1 -3.25 13.77 -4.23
CA MET A 1 -2.04 13.16 -4.81
C MET A 1 -0.80 13.95 -4.39
N GLN A 2 -0.65 14.21 -3.08
CA GLN A 2 0.37 15.13 -2.54
C GLN A 2 1.30 14.46 -1.50
N LEU A 3 1.14 13.15 -1.26
CA LEU A 3 1.85 12.40 -0.21
C LEU A 3 2.87 11.39 -0.76
N ALA A 4 2.89 11.15 -2.07
CA ALA A 4 3.77 10.17 -2.69
C ALA A 4 4.20 10.63 -4.09
N ASP A 5 5.44 10.33 -4.44
CA ASP A 5 6.05 10.66 -5.74
C ASP A 5 5.46 9.81 -6.90
N LYS A 6 5.84 10.09 -8.14
CA LYS A 6 5.43 9.37 -9.37
C LYS A 6 5.45 7.85 -9.23
N SER A 7 6.31 7.27 -8.38
CA SER A 7 6.28 5.84 -8.07
C SER A 7 4.90 5.31 -7.60
N ALA A 8 4.19 6.03 -6.72
CA ALA A 8 2.84 5.64 -6.30
C ALA A 8 1.80 5.84 -7.42
N TYR A 9 2.02 6.82 -8.29
CA TYR A 9 1.21 6.98 -9.49
C TYR A 9 1.40 5.82 -10.46
N HIS A 10 2.64 5.33 -10.63
CA HIS A 10 2.92 4.16 -11.45
C HIS A 10 2.17 2.93 -10.94
N TYR A 11 2.16 2.67 -9.62
CA TYR A 11 1.33 1.58 -9.07
C TYR A 11 -0.16 1.78 -9.35
N TYR A 12 -0.69 2.99 -9.17
CA TYR A 12 -2.09 3.28 -9.47
C TYR A 12 -2.43 3.02 -10.95
N VAL A 13 -1.58 3.48 -11.86
CA VAL A 13 -1.72 3.28 -13.31
C VAL A 13 -1.60 1.79 -13.65
N ASP A 14 -0.61 1.08 -13.11
CA ASP A 14 -0.45 -0.38 -13.30
C ASP A 14 -1.69 -1.16 -12.84
N PHE A 15 -2.26 -0.79 -11.70
CA PHE A 15 -3.49 -1.42 -11.20
C PHE A 15 -4.71 -1.06 -12.07
N ALA A 16 -4.79 0.18 -12.55
CA ALA A 16 -5.84 0.61 -13.47
C ALA A 16 -5.75 -0.09 -14.83
N GLU A 17 -4.56 -0.17 -15.43
CA GLU A 17 -4.30 -0.84 -16.70
C GLU A 17 -4.53 -2.35 -16.63
N LYS A 18 -4.21 -2.98 -15.51
CA LYS A 18 -4.56 -4.39 -15.26
C LYS A 18 -6.05 -4.59 -15.02
N GLY A 19 -6.88 -3.54 -15.06
CA GLY A 19 -8.32 -3.62 -14.83
C GLY A 19 -8.66 -4.12 -13.42
N TYR A 20 -7.76 -3.90 -12.45
CA TYR A 20 -7.91 -4.36 -11.07
C TYR A 20 -9.17 -3.79 -10.43
N TYR A 21 -9.42 -2.49 -10.62
CA TYR A 21 -10.61 -1.81 -10.10
C TYR A 21 -11.90 -2.30 -10.76
N ASN A 22 -11.89 -2.52 -12.08
CA ASN A 22 -13.05 -3.10 -12.77
C ASN A 22 -13.37 -4.51 -12.26
N ARG A 23 -12.35 -5.32 -11.95
CA ARG A 23 -12.53 -6.65 -11.34
C ARG A 23 -13.02 -6.59 -9.89
N LEU A 24 -12.57 -5.61 -9.10
CA LEU A 24 -13.08 -5.39 -7.74
C LEU A 24 -14.58 -5.06 -7.77
N ILE A 25 -14.99 -4.12 -8.63
CA ILE A 25 -16.38 -3.66 -8.75
C ILE A 25 -17.26 -4.78 -9.33
N SER A 26 -16.83 -5.39 -10.44
CA SER A 26 -17.58 -6.46 -11.10
C SER A 26 -17.66 -7.76 -10.29
N GLY A 27 -16.68 -8.02 -9.41
CA GLY A 27 -16.64 -9.20 -8.56
C GLY A 27 -17.29 -9.01 -7.18
N ASN A 28 -17.90 -7.84 -6.92
CA ASN A 28 -18.43 -7.43 -5.61
C ASN A 28 -17.42 -7.69 -4.47
N ILE A 29 -16.17 -7.31 -4.71
CA ILE A 29 -15.04 -7.63 -3.83
C ILE A 29 -14.80 -6.45 -2.90
N ASN A 30 -14.86 -6.70 -1.59
CA ASN A 30 -14.49 -5.72 -0.58
C ASN A 30 -13.05 -5.99 -0.11
N GLN A 31 -12.15 -5.03 -0.38
CA GLN A 31 -10.75 -5.10 0.05
C GLN A 31 -10.53 -4.21 1.25
N VAL A 32 -10.02 -4.79 2.34
CA VAL A 32 -9.67 -4.07 3.57
C VAL A 32 -8.18 -4.25 3.81
N VAL A 33 -7.45 -3.15 4.01
CA VAL A 33 -6.05 -3.19 4.41
C VAL A 33 -5.95 -2.69 5.86
N ARG A 34 -5.44 -3.53 6.75
CA ARG A 34 -5.15 -3.17 8.13
C ARG A 34 -3.64 -3.09 8.30
N VAL A 35 -3.15 -1.91 8.69
CA VAL A 35 -1.74 -1.72 9.05
C VAL A 35 -1.52 -2.26 10.46
N ASP A 36 -0.59 -3.18 10.60
CA ASP A 36 -0.18 -3.74 11.90
C ASP A 36 0.88 -2.86 12.54
N SER A 37 1.94 -2.51 11.80
CA SER A 37 3.02 -1.67 12.29
C SER A 37 3.79 -0.98 11.16
N VAL A 38 4.40 0.14 11.50
CA VAL A 38 5.32 0.87 10.62
C VAL A 38 6.64 1.04 11.36
N VAL A 39 7.73 0.56 10.75
CA VAL A 39 9.09 0.70 11.27
C VAL A 39 9.81 1.73 10.42
N CYS A 40 10.22 2.83 11.03
CA CYS A 40 10.98 3.87 10.36
C CYS A 40 12.44 3.83 10.83
N ASP A 41 13.36 3.70 9.89
CA ASP A 41 14.79 3.82 10.09
C ASP A 41 15.24 5.23 9.71
N PHE A 42 15.68 5.98 10.72
CA PHE A 42 16.19 7.34 10.59
C PHE A 42 17.73 7.41 10.66
N SER A 43 18.42 6.28 10.60
CA SER A 43 19.89 6.22 10.76
C SER A 43 20.65 6.76 9.56
N GLY A 44 20.03 6.79 8.38
CA GLY A 44 20.61 7.32 7.15
C GLY A 44 19.54 7.99 6.27
N TYR A 45 19.94 9.05 5.58
CA TYR A 45 19.09 9.75 4.62
C TYR A 45 19.30 9.20 3.19
N PRO A 46 18.24 8.99 2.38
CA PRO A 46 16.81 9.16 2.70
C PRO A 46 16.31 8.10 3.69
N TYR A 47 15.38 8.51 4.58
CA TYR A 47 14.88 7.63 5.65
C TYR A 47 14.12 6.46 5.06
N ARG A 48 14.21 5.28 5.65
CA ARG A 48 13.47 4.10 5.17
C ARG A 48 12.29 3.81 6.07
N ALA A 49 11.13 3.55 5.50
CA ALA A 49 9.96 3.13 6.24
C ALA A 49 9.46 1.80 5.70
N ARG A 50 9.29 0.84 6.60
CA ARG A 50 8.72 -0.48 6.31
C ARG A 50 7.36 -0.59 6.97
N THR A 51 6.34 -0.87 6.17
CA THR A 51 4.98 -1.07 6.65
C THR A 51 4.64 -2.55 6.59
N TYR A 52 4.20 -3.08 7.72
CA TYR A 52 3.62 -4.42 7.83
C TYR A 52 2.11 -4.27 7.95
N ALA A 53 1.40 -4.87 7.01
CA ALA A 53 -0.03 -4.81 6.92
C ALA A 53 -0.60 -6.18 6.53
N ARG A 54 -1.90 -6.34 6.78
CA ARG A 54 -2.69 -7.46 6.28
C ARG A 54 -3.77 -6.95 5.38
N GLN A 55 -3.93 -7.61 4.25
CA GLN A 55 -4.97 -7.33 3.29
C GLN A 55 -6.01 -8.45 3.35
N MET A 56 -7.25 -8.11 3.64
CA MET A 56 -8.40 -8.99 3.51
C MET A 56 -9.12 -8.69 2.20
N ILE A 57 -9.35 -9.72 1.41
CA ILE A 57 -10.11 -9.70 0.18
C ILE A 57 -11.37 -10.51 0.42
N ILE A 58 -12.48 -9.83 0.64
CA ILE A 58 -13.78 -10.42 0.95
C ILE A 58 -14.56 -10.47 -0.36
N ARG A 59 -14.85 -11.69 -0.81
CA ARG A 59 -15.75 -11.97 -1.94
C ARG A 59 -17.03 -12.60 -1.40
N GLU A 60 -18.02 -12.73 -2.25
CA GLU A 60 -19.26 -13.43 -1.89
C GLU A 60 -18.98 -14.89 -1.47
N SER A 61 -18.15 -15.59 -2.23
CA SER A 61 -17.88 -17.03 -2.06
C SER A 61 -16.73 -17.36 -1.10
N ASN A 62 -15.80 -16.42 -0.86
CA ASN A 62 -14.63 -16.69 -0.01
C ASN A 62 -14.00 -15.41 0.56
N VAL A 63 -13.24 -15.58 1.62
CA VAL A 63 -12.42 -14.55 2.26
C VAL A 63 -10.97 -14.97 2.19
N THR A 64 -10.14 -14.17 1.53
CA THR A 64 -8.69 -14.39 1.44
C THR A 64 -7.95 -13.33 2.25
N GLU A 65 -7.10 -13.75 3.17
CA GLU A 65 -6.17 -12.92 3.94
C GLU A 65 -4.77 -13.03 3.31
N ARG A 66 -4.14 -11.88 3.09
CA ARG A 66 -2.80 -11.76 2.51
C ARG A 66 -1.89 -10.95 3.43
N SER A 67 -0.63 -11.35 3.55
CA SER A 67 0.41 -10.53 4.16
C SER A 67 0.83 -9.47 3.15
N LEU A 68 0.94 -8.23 3.59
CA LEU A 68 1.41 -7.11 2.79
C LEU A 68 2.57 -6.45 3.53
N VAL A 69 3.78 -6.58 2.99
CA VAL A 69 4.95 -5.87 3.49
C VAL A 69 5.42 -4.92 2.41
N THR A 70 5.48 -3.64 2.74
CA THR A 70 5.98 -2.61 1.82
C THR A 70 7.16 -1.90 2.42
N ASP A 71 8.07 -1.48 1.55
CA ASP A 71 9.25 -0.68 1.86
C ASP A 71 9.14 0.61 1.05
N CYS A 72 9.45 1.74 1.67
CA CYS A 72 9.53 3.01 0.97
C CYS A 72 10.61 3.90 1.57
N GLN A 73 10.97 4.93 0.83
CA GLN A 73 11.87 5.98 1.27
C GLN A 73 11.06 7.23 1.59
N LEU A 74 11.37 7.88 2.71
CA LEU A 74 10.80 9.15 3.10
C LEU A 74 11.84 10.24 2.85
N GLN A 75 11.51 11.15 1.93
CA GLN A 75 12.29 12.36 1.72
C GLN A 75 11.63 13.55 2.41
N ASN A 76 12.45 14.45 2.95
CA ASN A 76 11.95 15.72 3.48
C ASN A 76 11.53 16.62 2.32
N THR A 77 10.31 17.12 2.35
CA THR A 77 9.79 18.16 1.46
C THR A 77 9.37 19.38 2.28
N SER A 78 9.25 20.52 1.61
CA SER A 78 8.75 21.75 2.23
C SER A 78 7.37 21.50 2.82
N ARG A 79 7.20 21.81 4.11
CA ARG A 79 5.91 21.71 4.79
C ARG A 79 4.92 22.65 4.11
N SER A 80 3.74 22.13 3.83
CA SER A 80 2.60 22.88 3.29
C SER A 80 1.36 22.57 4.12
N ASP A 81 0.29 23.36 3.98
CA ASP A 81 -0.99 23.09 4.63
C ASP A 81 -1.53 21.67 4.29
N ASP A 82 -1.26 21.17 3.08
CA ASP A 82 -1.62 19.83 2.63
C ASP A 82 -0.64 18.71 3.10
N ASN A 83 0.58 19.06 3.53
CA ASN A 83 1.58 18.13 4.06
C ASN A 83 2.29 18.73 5.29
N PRO A 84 1.60 18.78 6.45
CA PRO A 84 2.14 19.40 7.65
C PRO A 84 3.37 18.67 8.19
N ASN A 85 3.50 17.37 7.88
CA ASN A 85 4.64 16.56 8.27
C ASN A 85 5.87 16.79 7.37
N GLY A 86 5.68 17.27 6.13
CA GLY A 86 6.77 17.57 5.20
C GLY A 86 7.54 16.33 4.75
N PHE A 87 6.87 15.18 4.60
CA PHE A 87 7.48 13.97 4.04
C PHE A 87 6.81 13.59 2.74
N ILE A 88 7.61 13.23 1.74
CA ILE A 88 7.13 12.57 0.51
C ILE A 88 7.59 11.12 0.50
N ILE A 89 6.67 10.22 0.19
CA ILE A 89 6.97 8.80 0.02
C ILE A 89 7.50 8.60 -1.40
N GLU A 90 8.71 8.05 -1.49
CA GLU A 90 9.35 7.66 -2.73
C GLU A 90 9.71 6.18 -2.73
N HIS A 91 9.93 5.62 -3.92
CA HIS A 91 10.37 4.24 -4.10
C HIS A 91 9.54 3.20 -3.34
N LEU A 92 8.21 3.38 -3.31
CA LEU A 92 7.31 2.39 -2.73
C LEU A 92 7.51 1.04 -3.43
N THR A 93 7.91 0.03 -2.68
CA THR A 93 8.17 -1.31 -3.17
C THR A 93 7.41 -2.31 -2.32
N ILE A 94 6.69 -3.23 -2.97
CA ILE A 94 6.01 -4.33 -2.27
C ILE A 94 7.03 -5.46 -2.09
N LEU A 95 7.49 -5.67 -0.85
CA LEU A 95 8.40 -6.76 -0.50
C LEU A 95 7.67 -8.10 -0.37
N GLU A 96 6.44 -8.06 0.13
CA GLU A 96 5.62 -9.25 0.29
C GLU A 96 4.15 -8.97 -0.02
N ASN A 97 3.53 -9.87 -0.77
CA ASN A 97 2.10 -9.89 -1.01
C ASN A 97 1.63 -11.34 -1.17
N LYS A 98 1.58 -12.10 -0.07
CA LYS A 98 1.34 -13.56 -0.09
C LYS A 98 0.03 -13.93 0.59
N ASP A 99 -0.67 -14.91 0.05
CA ASP A 99 -1.89 -15.44 0.67
C ASP A 99 -1.54 -16.24 1.93
N ILE A 100 -2.05 -15.79 3.08
CA ILE A 100 -1.86 -16.42 4.40
C ILE A 100 -2.98 -17.43 4.66
N ARG A 101 -4.20 -17.08 4.29
CA ARG A 101 -5.39 -17.89 4.58
C ARG A 101 -6.47 -17.62 3.55
N SER A 102 -7.16 -18.67 3.12
CA SER A 102 -8.40 -18.57 2.37
C SER A 102 -9.47 -19.40 3.09
N VAL A 103 -10.62 -18.79 3.35
CA VAL A 103 -11.78 -19.43 3.97
C VAL A 103 -12.94 -19.30 3.01
N GLU A 104 -13.50 -20.43 2.57
CA GLU A 104 -14.75 -20.45 1.81
C GLU A 104 -15.91 -20.11 2.76
N ARG A 105 -16.87 -19.32 2.26
CA ARG A 105 -18.02 -18.84 3.03
C ARG A 105 -19.20 -19.79 2.93
#